data_AF-A0A521W9I7-F1
#
_entry.id   AF-A0A521W9I7-F1
#
_cell.length_a   1.000
_cell.length_b   1.000
_cell.length_c   1.000
_cell.angle_alpha   90.00
_cell.angle_beta   90.00
_cell.angle_gamma   90.00
#
_symmetry.space_group_name_H-M   'P 1'
#
loop_
_entity.id
_entity.type
_entity.pdbx_description
1 polymer ?
#
loop_
_entity_poly.entity_id
_entity_poly.type
_entity_poly.pdbx_seq_one_letter_code
_entity_poly.pdbx_strand_id
1 'polypeptide(L)'
;MIRTSIALLWACLAAMAYSPADAGDAPMISIAIHGGAGVLNRASMTPENERAYRAGLEQALDAGYAVLADGGSSLDAVVAAVRILEDSPLFNAGRGAVFSHAGVNELDAAIMDGRSLRAGAVAGVRHVRNPVELARRVMEQSPHVLLTAAGAEEFALEQGIELVPGTYFYTERRWRQLEQA
;
A
#
# COMPACT_ATOMS: atom_id res chain seq x y z
N MET A 1 37.51 -59.04 -52.80
CA MET A 1 36.08 -59.43 -52.79
C MET A 1 35.48 -59.04 -51.46
N ILE A 2 34.65 -58.00 -51.49
CA ILE A 2 33.47 -57.69 -50.66
C ILE A 2 33.24 -58.59 -49.43
N ARG A 3 33.19 -58.00 -48.21
CA ARG A 3 31.98 -57.98 -47.34
C ARG A 3 32.21 -57.35 -45.94
N THR A 4 31.38 -56.32 -45.67
CA THR A 4 30.66 -55.97 -44.41
C THR A 4 31.47 -55.66 -43.13
N SER A 5 31.54 -54.40 -42.67
CA SER A 5 30.61 -53.72 -41.72
C SER A 5 30.62 -54.36 -40.32
N ILE A 6 30.98 -53.65 -39.25
CA ILE A 6 30.04 -52.89 -38.41
C ILE A 6 30.80 -51.82 -37.59
N ALA A 7 30.24 -50.62 -37.59
CA ALA A 7 30.64 -49.47 -36.79
C ALA A 7 30.28 -49.65 -35.31
N LEU A 8 31.15 -49.20 -34.40
CA LEU A 8 30.72 -48.73 -33.08
C LEU A 8 31.12 -47.26 -32.95
N LEU A 9 30.12 -46.39 -33.11
CA LEU A 9 30.17 -45.01 -32.65
C LEU A 9 30.29 -45.02 -31.12
N TRP A 10 31.41 -44.54 -30.60
CA TRP A 10 31.48 -44.05 -29.23
C TRP A 10 31.23 -42.55 -29.25
N ALA A 11 29.96 -42.17 -29.17
CA ALA A 11 29.58 -40.81 -28.84
C ALA A 11 29.82 -40.61 -27.34
N CYS A 12 30.96 -40.02 -26.99
CA CYS A 12 31.17 -39.45 -25.66
C CYS A 12 30.22 -38.24 -25.50
N LEU A 13 28.99 -38.51 -25.07
CA LEU A 13 28.10 -37.49 -24.57
C LEU A 13 28.65 -37.06 -23.21
N ALA A 14 29.41 -35.97 -23.20
CA ALA A 14 29.69 -35.26 -21.95
C ALA A 14 28.33 -34.75 -21.44
N ALA A 15 27.72 -35.52 -20.54
CA ALA A 15 26.65 -35.01 -19.71
C ALA A 15 27.26 -33.90 -18.85
N MET A 16 27.16 -32.66 -19.30
CA MET A 16 27.22 -31.53 -18.38
C MET A 16 26.06 -31.73 -17.44
N ALA A 17 26.37 -32.25 -16.25
CA ALA A 17 25.46 -32.20 -15.13
C ALA A 17 25.19 -30.71 -14.90
N TYR A 18 24.03 -30.26 -15.37
CA TYR A 18 23.41 -29.04 -14.87
C TYR A 18 23.08 -29.33 -13.41
N SER A 19 24.03 -29.07 -12.52
CA SER A 19 23.71 -28.88 -11.11
C SER A 19 22.73 -27.70 -11.07
N PRO A 20 21.54 -27.84 -10.48
CA PRO A 20 20.75 -26.67 -10.14
C PRO A 20 21.60 -25.91 -9.12
N ALA A 21 22.34 -24.92 -9.61
CA ALA A 21 22.95 -23.93 -8.75
C ALA A 21 21.79 -23.25 -8.01
N ASP A 22 21.76 -23.46 -6.71
CA ASP A 22 21.22 -22.52 -5.73
C ASP A 22 19.90 -21.88 -6.16
N ALA A 23 18.81 -22.66 -6.13
CA ALA A 23 17.51 -22.07 -5.84
C ALA A 23 17.55 -21.64 -4.37
N GLY A 24 18.28 -20.57 -4.08
CA GLY A 24 18.30 -19.94 -2.78
C GLY A 24 16.86 -19.68 -2.38
N ASP A 25 16.51 -20.13 -1.17
CA ASP A 25 15.16 -20.01 -0.62
C ASP A 25 14.66 -18.59 -0.88
N ALA A 26 13.57 -18.46 -1.65
CA ALA A 26 13.06 -17.14 -2.01
C ALA A 26 12.84 -16.36 -0.70
N PRO A 27 13.31 -15.11 -0.61
CA PRO A 27 13.28 -14.39 0.66
C PRO A 27 11.86 -14.42 1.23
N MET A 28 11.73 -14.88 2.47
CA MET A 28 10.45 -14.92 3.17
C MET A 28 9.91 -13.50 3.34
N ILE A 29 8.97 -13.12 2.49
CA ILE A 29 8.27 -11.85 2.57
C ILE A 29 7.04 -11.97 3.48
N SER A 30 6.74 -10.92 4.22
CA SER A 30 5.54 -10.85 5.05
C SER A 30 5.02 -9.43 5.05
N ILE A 31 3.71 -9.30 4.91
CA ILE A 31 2.99 -8.03 4.94
C ILE A 31 1.75 -8.20 5.82
N ALA A 32 1.47 -7.17 6.60
CA ALA A 32 0.29 -7.07 7.44
C ALA A 32 -0.32 -5.68 7.26
N ILE A 33 -1.65 -5.61 7.33
CA ILE A 33 -2.41 -4.37 7.19
C ILE A 33 -3.49 -4.30 8.29
N HIS A 34 -4.05 -3.12 8.51
CA HIS A 34 -5.24 -2.97 9.35
C HIS A 34 -6.20 -1.91 8.79
N GLY A 35 -7.49 -2.07 9.05
CA GLY A 35 -8.54 -1.07 8.74
C GLY A 35 -8.98 -0.22 9.93
N GLY A 36 -8.28 -0.33 11.08
CA GLY A 36 -8.62 0.33 12.35
C GLY A 36 -9.27 -0.61 13.37
N ALA A 37 -9.17 -0.26 14.65
CA ALA A 37 -9.72 -1.02 15.77
C ALA A 37 -10.76 -0.19 16.56
N GLY A 38 -11.70 -0.85 17.25
CA GLY A 38 -12.60 -0.22 18.21
C GLY A 38 -14.05 -0.02 17.73
N VAL A 39 -14.28 0.81 16.71
CA VAL A 39 -15.62 1.37 16.37
C VAL A 39 -16.63 0.33 15.83
N LEU A 40 -16.18 -0.86 15.46
CA LEU A 40 -17.01 -1.91 14.87
C LEU A 40 -17.69 -2.76 15.96
N ASN A 41 -18.91 -2.41 16.31
CA ASN A 41 -19.76 -3.26 17.14
C ASN A 41 -20.24 -4.48 16.32
N ARG A 42 -19.97 -5.69 16.79
CA ARG A 42 -20.40 -6.94 16.14
C ARG A 42 -21.93 -7.00 15.96
N ALA A 43 -22.70 -6.38 16.85
CA ALA A 43 -24.15 -6.33 16.77
C ALA A 43 -24.68 -5.46 15.61
N SER A 44 -23.90 -4.48 15.12
CA SER A 44 -24.27 -3.64 13.97
C SER A 44 -23.63 -4.08 12.65
N MET A 45 -22.89 -5.19 12.66
CA MET A 45 -22.26 -5.76 11.47
C MET A 45 -23.22 -6.69 10.74
N THR A 46 -23.70 -6.26 9.57
CA THR A 46 -24.43 -7.15 8.66
C THR A 46 -23.44 -8.06 7.93
N PRO A 47 -23.85 -9.27 7.50
CA PRO A 47 -23.00 -10.14 6.68
C PRO A 47 -22.49 -9.45 5.40
N GLU A 48 -23.29 -8.57 4.81
CA GLU A 48 -22.93 -7.77 3.64
C GLU A 48 -21.79 -6.81 3.95
N ASN A 49 -21.89 -6.07 5.06
CA ASN A 49 -20.85 -5.15 5.50
C ASN A 49 -19.58 -5.90 5.85
N GLU A 50 -19.68 -7.05 6.53
CA GLU A 50 -18.50 -7.87 6.84
C GLU A 50 -17.78 -8.32 5.57
N ARG A 51 -18.53 -8.81 4.57
CA ARG A 51 -17.96 -9.19 3.27
C ARG A 51 -17.29 -8.00 2.58
N ALA A 52 -17.92 -6.83 2.59
CA ALA A 52 -17.34 -5.62 1.99
C ALA A 52 -16.03 -5.19 2.68
N TYR A 53 -15.99 -5.25 4.02
CA TYR A 53 -14.78 -4.96 4.79
C TYR A 53 -13.66 -5.96 4.50
N ARG A 54 -13.97 -7.26 4.46
CA ARG A 54 -12.99 -8.31 4.13
C ARG A 54 -12.45 -8.14 2.72
N ALA A 55 -13.31 -7.89 1.74
CA ALA A 55 -12.90 -7.65 0.36
C ALA A 55 -12.00 -6.41 0.24
N GLY A 56 -12.31 -5.32 0.94
CA GLY A 56 -11.46 -4.12 0.94
C GLY A 56 -10.09 -4.36 1.59
N LEU A 57 -10.03 -5.16 2.67
CA LEU A 57 -8.75 -5.57 3.28
C LEU A 57 -7.96 -6.49 2.34
N GLU A 58 -8.61 -7.46 1.71
CA GLU A 58 -7.97 -8.37 0.76
C GLU A 58 -7.39 -7.60 -0.43
N GLN A 59 -8.13 -6.66 -1.01
CA GLN A 59 -7.63 -5.77 -2.07
C GLN A 59 -6.39 -4.97 -1.65
N ALA A 60 -6.38 -4.41 -0.44
CA ALA A 60 -5.23 -3.66 0.07
C ALA A 60 -4.02 -4.58 0.31
N LEU A 61 -4.26 -5.77 0.87
CA LEU A 61 -3.23 -6.77 1.13
C LEU A 61 -2.60 -7.25 -0.18
N ASP A 62 -3.44 -7.60 -1.16
CA ASP A 62 -3.01 -8.08 -2.47
C ASP A 62 -2.21 -7.01 -3.22
N ALA A 63 -2.65 -5.75 -3.18
CA ALA A 63 -1.92 -4.65 -3.81
C ALA A 63 -0.50 -4.49 -3.25
N GLY A 64 -0.34 -4.53 -1.93
CA GLY A 64 0.98 -4.48 -1.30
C GLY A 64 1.81 -5.75 -1.53
N TYR A 65 1.17 -6.92 -1.45
CA TYR A 65 1.84 -8.20 -1.66
C TYR A 65 2.34 -8.35 -3.10
N ALA A 66 1.58 -7.92 -4.10
CA ALA A 66 1.98 -7.96 -5.51
C ALA A 66 3.29 -7.18 -5.73
N VAL A 67 3.44 -6.01 -5.12
CA VAL A 67 4.70 -5.23 -5.19
C VAL A 67 5.87 -6.04 -4.63
N LEU A 68 5.69 -6.71 -3.49
CA LEU A 68 6.76 -7.54 -2.89
C LEU A 68 7.07 -8.78 -3.73
N ALA A 69 6.03 -9.44 -4.26
CA ALA A 69 6.16 -10.63 -5.09
C ALA A 69 6.93 -10.35 -6.39
N ASP A 70 6.77 -9.13 -6.94
CA ASP A 70 7.49 -8.66 -8.12
C ASP A 70 8.90 -8.10 -7.80
N GLY A 71 9.37 -8.24 -6.55
CA GLY A 71 10.70 -7.79 -6.12
C GLY A 71 10.81 -6.30 -5.83
N GLY A 72 9.67 -5.60 -5.70
CA GLY A 72 9.59 -4.20 -5.29
C GLY A 72 9.98 -3.97 -3.83
N SER A 73 10.11 -2.70 -3.43
CA SER A 73 10.53 -2.35 -2.08
C SER A 73 9.39 -2.45 -1.06
N SER A 74 9.72 -2.68 0.21
CA SER A 74 8.74 -2.64 1.30
C SER A 74 8.04 -1.28 1.40
N LEU A 75 8.77 -0.20 1.11
CA LEU A 75 8.24 1.15 1.05
C LEU A 75 7.15 1.31 -0.03
N ASP A 76 7.35 0.75 -1.22
CA ASP A 76 6.36 0.83 -2.29
C ASP A 76 5.15 -0.08 -2.01
N ALA A 77 5.39 -1.24 -1.41
CA ALA A 77 4.35 -2.17 -0.99
C ALA A 77 3.39 -1.55 0.04
N VAL A 78 3.91 -0.88 1.07
CA VAL A 78 3.05 -0.24 2.08
C VAL A 78 2.30 0.96 1.50
N VAL A 79 2.91 1.74 0.59
CA VAL A 79 2.20 2.82 -0.11
C VAL A 79 1.05 2.25 -0.94
N ALA A 80 1.29 1.19 -1.72
CA ALA A 80 0.26 0.54 -2.53
C ALA A 80 -0.92 0.05 -1.67
N ALA A 81 -0.64 -0.64 -0.55
CA ALA A 81 -1.67 -1.12 0.35
C ALA A 81 -2.47 0.03 1.00
N VAL A 82 -1.79 1.05 1.50
CA VAL A 82 -2.44 2.18 2.20
C VAL A 82 -3.27 3.02 1.22
N ARG A 83 -2.84 3.19 -0.03
CA ARG A 83 -3.64 3.89 -1.05
C ARG A 83 -5.00 3.21 -1.28
N ILE A 84 -5.05 1.88 -1.32
CA ILE A 84 -6.33 1.15 -1.43
C ILE A 84 -7.23 1.42 -0.22
N LEU A 85 -6.65 1.49 0.98
CA LEU A 85 -7.40 1.83 2.20
C LEU A 85 -7.89 3.29 2.17
N GLU A 86 -7.07 4.23 1.71
CA GLU A 86 -7.40 5.65 1.58
C GLU A 86 -8.45 5.93 0.49
N ASP A 87 -8.47 5.18 -0.61
CA ASP A 87 -9.48 5.37 -1.66
C ASP A 87 -10.83 4.71 -1.31
N SER A 88 -10.87 3.88 -0.26
CA SER A 88 -12.05 3.13 0.14
C SER A 88 -12.89 3.85 1.19
N PRO A 89 -14.18 4.15 0.92
CA PRO A 89 -15.07 4.84 1.87
C PRO A 89 -15.38 4.04 3.15
N LEU A 90 -14.94 2.77 3.21
CA LEU A 90 -15.17 1.87 4.34
C LEU A 90 -14.23 2.16 5.52
N PHE A 91 -13.01 2.63 5.24
CA PHE A 91 -11.96 2.84 6.24
C PHE A 91 -11.89 4.31 6.66
N ASN A 92 -11.28 4.56 7.83
CA ASN A 92 -11.09 5.92 8.34
C ASN A 92 -9.71 6.45 7.93
N ALA A 93 -9.51 6.64 6.63
CA ALA A 93 -8.33 7.23 6.04
C ALA A 93 -8.71 7.72 4.64
N GLY A 94 -8.19 8.87 4.18
CA GLY A 94 -8.59 9.44 2.90
C GLY A 94 -10.12 9.52 2.74
N ARG A 95 -10.64 8.92 1.67
CA ARG A 95 -12.08 8.79 1.43
C ARG A 95 -12.75 8.00 2.55
N GLY A 96 -13.74 8.58 3.21
CA GLY A 96 -14.38 7.94 4.37
C GLY A 96 -13.72 8.26 5.71
N ALA A 97 -12.81 9.24 5.72
CA ALA A 97 -12.34 9.87 6.94
C ALA A 97 -13.50 10.42 7.79
N VAL A 98 -13.30 10.41 9.09
CA VAL A 98 -14.18 11.07 10.07
C VAL A 98 -14.08 12.58 9.95
N PHE A 99 -15.10 13.26 10.46
CA PHE A 99 -15.14 14.72 10.50
C PHE A 99 -14.61 15.23 11.85
N SER A 100 -13.93 16.37 11.81
CA SER A 100 -13.64 17.16 13.00
C SER A 100 -14.94 17.80 13.54
N HIS A 101 -14.86 18.41 14.72
CA HIS A 101 -15.97 19.16 15.30
C HIS A 101 -16.49 20.29 14.38
N ALA A 102 -15.63 20.85 13.53
CA ALA A 102 -16.01 21.86 12.55
C ALA A 102 -16.68 21.29 11.29
N GLY A 103 -16.94 19.97 11.24
CA GLY A 103 -17.59 19.32 10.11
C GLY A 103 -16.70 19.19 8.88
N VAL A 104 -15.37 19.14 9.07
CA VAL A 104 -14.39 19.04 7.96
C VAL A 104 -13.49 17.83 8.17
N ASN A 105 -13.00 17.24 7.08
CA ASN A 105 -11.99 16.19 7.14
C ASN A 105 -10.60 16.81 7.21
N GLU A 106 -9.81 16.37 8.18
CA GLU A 106 -8.40 16.70 8.36
C GLU A 106 -7.65 15.38 8.43
N LEU A 107 -6.67 15.21 7.55
CA LEU A 107 -6.03 13.93 7.29
C LEU A 107 -4.57 13.97 7.69
N ASP A 108 -4.11 12.85 8.24
CA ASP A 108 -2.73 12.64 8.66
C ASP A 108 -2.22 11.33 8.04
N ALA A 109 -0.93 11.28 7.74
CA ALA A 109 -0.25 10.04 7.34
C ALA A 109 1.24 10.11 7.65
N ALA A 110 1.86 8.94 7.83
CA ALA A 110 3.29 8.80 8.03
C ALA A 110 3.82 7.54 7.36
N ILE A 111 5.09 7.58 6.97
CA ILE A 111 5.83 6.46 6.40
C ILE A 111 7.28 6.48 6.88
N MET A 112 7.89 5.31 7.03
CA MET A 112 9.26 5.16 7.49
C MET A 112 9.95 4.00 6.77
N ASP A 113 11.19 4.22 6.35
CA ASP A 113 12.10 3.18 5.88
C ASP A 113 12.89 2.61 7.06
N GLY A 114 12.63 1.34 7.41
CA GLY A 114 13.36 0.66 8.48
C GLY A 114 14.85 0.46 8.21
N ARG A 115 15.29 0.50 6.94
CA ARG A 115 16.71 0.31 6.57
C ARG A 115 17.52 1.59 6.77
N SER A 116 17.00 2.72 6.31
CA SER A 116 17.71 4.01 6.34
C SER A 116 17.29 4.92 7.50
N LEU A 117 16.24 4.55 8.23
CA LEU A 117 15.58 5.36 9.27
C LEU A 117 14.99 6.69 8.75
N ARG A 118 14.96 6.88 7.43
CA ARG A 118 14.26 8.03 6.84
C ARG A 118 12.76 7.89 7.08
N ALA A 119 12.12 9.02 7.35
CA ALA A 119 10.69 9.09 7.57
C ALA A 119 10.11 10.34 6.91
N GLY A 120 8.82 10.29 6.63
CA GLY A 120 8.04 11.41 6.14
C GLY A 120 6.62 11.32 6.67
N ALA A 121 6.02 12.48 6.93
CA ALA A 121 4.71 12.58 7.51
C ALA A 121 4.02 13.89 7.08
N VAL A 122 2.70 13.84 7.07
CA VAL A 122 1.84 15.00 6.93
C VAL A 122 0.73 14.98 7.97
N ALA A 123 0.28 16.17 8.38
CA ALA A 123 -0.85 16.30 9.29
C ALA A 123 -1.75 17.48 8.94
N GLY A 124 -3.04 17.34 9.19
CA GLY A 124 -4.04 18.39 8.98
C GLY A 124 -4.22 18.82 7.52
N VAL A 125 -3.91 17.95 6.56
CA VAL A 125 -4.20 18.21 5.14
C VAL A 125 -5.68 17.93 4.85
N ARG A 126 -6.27 18.73 3.96
CA ARG A 126 -7.72 18.76 3.70
C ARG A 126 -8.08 18.50 2.24
N HIS A 127 -7.10 18.58 1.35
CA HIS A 127 -7.32 18.42 -0.09
C HIS A 127 -6.45 17.32 -0.71
N VAL A 128 -5.51 16.74 0.03
CA VAL A 128 -4.61 15.70 -0.51
C VAL A 128 -5.35 14.37 -0.60
N ARG A 129 -5.55 13.85 -1.82
CA ARG A 129 -6.33 12.62 -2.05
C ARG A 129 -5.78 11.42 -1.28
N ASN A 130 -4.46 11.21 -1.37
CA ASN A 130 -3.74 10.11 -0.75
C ASN A 130 -2.61 10.64 0.17
N PRO A 131 -2.90 10.95 1.43
CA PRO A 131 -1.92 11.46 2.39
C PRO A 131 -0.63 10.62 2.50
N VAL A 132 -0.70 9.29 2.36
CA VAL A 132 0.50 8.42 2.39
C VAL A 132 1.49 8.72 1.27
N GLU A 133 1.00 9.10 0.08
CA GLU A 133 1.87 9.48 -1.03
C GLU A 133 2.59 10.80 -0.75
N LEU A 134 1.89 11.77 -0.17
CA LEU A 134 2.50 13.02 0.22
C LEU A 134 3.51 12.82 1.36
N ALA A 135 3.21 11.98 2.35
CA ALA A 135 4.16 11.59 3.39
C ALA A 135 5.43 10.96 2.78
N ARG A 136 5.28 10.11 1.75
CA ARG A 136 6.42 9.57 0.99
C ARG A 136 7.21 10.66 0.26
N ARG A 137 6.53 11.65 -0.34
CA ARG A 137 7.20 12.80 -0.97
C ARG A 137 7.95 13.66 0.05
N VAL A 138 7.41 13.89 1.25
CA VAL A 138 8.12 14.59 2.33
C VAL A 138 9.43 13.87 2.65
N MET A 139 9.38 12.55 2.81
CA MET A 139 10.56 11.73 3.07
C MET A 139 11.61 11.84 1.96
N GLU A 140 11.19 11.81 0.70
CA GLU A 140 12.07 11.66 -0.47
C GLU A 140 12.58 12.96 -1.07
N GLN A 141 11.74 14.00 -1.07
CA GLN A 141 11.89 15.23 -1.86
C GLN A 141 11.97 16.48 -0.99
N SER A 142 12.17 16.31 0.32
CA SER A 142 12.40 17.42 1.25
C SER A 142 13.50 17.07 2.25
N PRO A 143 14.12 18.07 2.91
CA PRO A 143 15.03 17.84 4.03
C PRO A 143 14.30 17.63 5.37
N HIS A 144 12.96 17.54 5.37
CA HIS A 144 12.12 17.52 6.56
C HIS A 144 11.47 16.14 6.78
N VAL A 145 11.00 15.90 8.00
CA VAL A 145 10.25 14.68 8.34
C VAL A 145 8.74 14.92 8.40
N LEU A 146 8.29 16.10 8.81
CA LEU A 146 6.87 16.41 8.98
C LEU A 146 6.57 17.78 8.39
N LEU A 147 5.55 17.85 7.53
CA LEU A 147 4.90 19.08 7.09
C LEU A 147 3.45 19.08 7.54
N THR A 148 2.84 20.25 7.77
CA THR A 148 1.46 20.33 8.27
C THR A 148 0.63 21.35 7.52
N ALA A 149 -0.69 21.10 7.52
CA ALA A 149 -1.73 22.01 7.04
C ALA A 149 -1.41 22.62 5.66
N ALA A 150 -1.57 23.95 5.52
CA ALA A 150 -1.38 24.65 4.26
C ALA A 150 0.04 24.48 3.68
N GLY A 151 1.08 24.41 4.52
CA GLY A 151 2.45 24.23 4.04
C GLY A 151 2.68 22.84 3.44
N ALA A 152 2.02 21.81 3.98
CA ALA A 152 2.02 20.49 3.37
C ALA A 152 1.27 20.45 2.03
N GLU A 153 0.18 21.20 1.89
CA GLU A 153 -0.58 21.28 0.62
C GLU A 153 0.13 22.10 -0.46
N GLU A 154 0.85 23.16 -0.08
CA GLU A 154 1.74 23.88 -1.01
C GLU A 154 2.82 22.96 -1.55
N PHE A 155 3.47 22.21 -0.65
CA PHE A 155 4.43 21.18 -1.06
C PHE A 155 3.77 20.09 -1.93
N ALA A 156 2.53 19.70 -1.65
CA ALA A 156 1.80 18.75 -2.49
C ALA A 156 1.66 19.22 -3.94
N LEU A 157 1.36 20.52 -4.13
CA LEU A 157 1.28 21.13 -5.46
C LEU A 157 2.63 21.10 -6.18
N GLU A 158 3.72 21.46 -5.49
CA GLU A 158 5.08 21.42 -6.03
C GLU A 158 5.50 20.01 -6.47
N GLN A 159 5.06 18.99 -5.73
CA GLN A 159 5.35 17.58 -6.00
C GLN A 159 4.38 16.92 -6.99
N GLY A 160 3.39 17.67 -7.50
CA GLY A 160 2.39 17.16 -8.44
C GLY A 160 1.43 16.11 -7.84
N ILE A 161 1.19 16.17 -6.53
CA ILE A 161 0.21 15.31 -5.85
C ILE A 161 -1.22 15.77 -6.18
N GLU A 162 -2.12 14.83 -6.42
CA GLU A 162 -3.53 15.13 -6.72
C GLU A 162 -4.22 15.79 -5.52
N LEU A 163 -4.69 17.01 -5.73
CA LEU A 163 -5.60 17.67 -4.80
C LEU A 163 -7.06 17.49 -5.25
N VAL A 164 -7.92 17.15 -4.30
CA VAL A 164 -9.36 16.92 -4.45
C VAL A 164 -10.14 17.86 -3.54
N PRO A 165 -11.38 18.24 -3.93
CA PRO A 165 -12.24 19.01 -3.03
C PRO A 165 -12.57 18.19 -1.77
N GLY A 166 -12.81 18.88 -0.65
CA GLY A 166 -13.17 18.22 0.61
C GLY A 166 -14.38 17.28 0.52
N THR A 167 -15.28 17.51 -0.46
CA THR A 167 -16.42 16.63 -0.75
C THR A 167 -16.02 15.22 -1.22
N TYR A 168 -14.79 15.00 -1.68
CA TYR A 168 -14.27 13.67 -2.01
C TYR A 168 -14.22 12.77 -0.78
N PHE A 169 -13.83 13.31 0.37
CA PHE A 169 -13.66 12.56 1.61
C PHE A 169 -14.99 12.25 2.30
N TYR A 170 -16.04 12.98 1.94
CA TYR A 170 -17.36 12.87 2.53
C TYR A 170 -17.97 11.47 2.34
N THR A 171 -18.54 10.94 3.42
CA THR A 171 -19.52 9.87 3.35
C THR A 171 -20.66 10.14 4.31
N GLU A 172 -21.89 9.88 3.87
CA GLU A 172 -23.10 10.02 4.68
C GLU A 172 -22.96 9.30 6.04
N ARG A 173 -22.36 8.10 6.01
CA ARG A 173 -22.11 7.29 7.21
C ARG A 173 -21.27 8.03 8.25
N ARG A 174 -20.19 8.68 7.83
CA ARG A 174 -19.29 9.42 8.74
C ARG A 174 -19.90 10.74 9.20
N TRP A 175 -20.70 11.37 8.35
CA TRP A 175 -21.42 12.58 8.72
C TRP A 175 -22.42 12.31 9.84
N ARG A 176 -23.23 11.25 9.71
CA ARG A 176 -24.16 10.81 10.77
C ARG A 176 -23.47 10.45 12.08
N GLN A 177 -22.22 9.98 12.04
CA GLN A 177 -21.44 9.72 13.26
C GLN A 177 -21.10 11.02 13.99
N LEU A 178 -20.78 12.10 13.27
CA LEU A 178 -20.58 13.42 13.87
C LEU A 178 -21.86 13.98 14.48
N GLU A 179 -23.00 13.84 13.81
CA GLU A 179 -24.30 14.30 14.32
C GLU A 179 -24.76 13.58 15.60
N GLN A 180 -24.19 12.41 15.87
CA GLN A 180 -24.52 11.57 17.03
C GLN A 180 -23.49 11.65 18.17
N ALA A 181 -22.39 12.40 17.98
CA ALA A 181 -21.30 12.55 18.95
C ALA A 181 -21.57 13.67 19.97
#